data_AF-A0A7G2TSH5-F1
#
_entry.id   AF-A0A7G2TSH5-F1
#
_cell.length_a   1.000
_cell.length_b   1.000
_cell.length_c   1.000
_cell.angle_alpha   90.00
_cell.angle_beta   90.00
_cell.angle_gamma   90.00
#
_symmetry.space_group_name_H-M   'P 1'
#
loop_
_entity.id
_entity.type
_entity.pdbx_description
1 polymer ?
#
loop_
_entity_poly.entity_id
_entity_poly.type
_entity_poly.pdbx_seq_one_letter_code
_entity_poly.pdbx_strand_id
1 'polypeptide(L)' 'MIPDASNPCWQRVLMTEKELAGAVLATKLLVTRLRREVKQRPAALNSKIAELRTYFEKNSFAVKDIALF' A
#
# COMPACT_ATOMS: atom_id res chain seq x y z
N MET A 1 10.61 9.57 -3.17
CA MET A 1 11.37 8.35 -3.52
C MET A 1 10.54 7.15 -3.10
N ILE A 2 10.41 6.11 -3.94
CA ILE A 2 9.63 4.91 -3.63
C ILE A 2 10.55 3.96 -2.82
N PRO A 3 10.16 3.54 -1.61
CA PRO A 3 10.94 2.61 -0.81
C PRO A 3 11.09 1.24 -1.49
N ASP A 4 12.16 0.52 -1.17
CA ASP A 4 12.32 -0.88 -1.59
C ASP A 4 11.15 -1.75 -1.12
N ALA A 5 10.89 -2.85 -1.83
CA ALA A 5 9.80 -3.79 -1.48
C ALA A 5 9.99 -4.41 -0.08
N SER A 6 11.22 -4.51 0.41
CA SER A 6 11.54 -5.01 1.75
C SER A 6 11.28 -3.99 2.86
N ASN A 7 10.90 -2.75 2.52
CA ASN A 7 10.67 -1.72 3.53
C ASN A 7 9.43 -2.08 4.39
N PRO A 8 9.54 -2.06 5.72
CA PRO A 8 8.44 -2.43 6.61
C PRO A 8 7.21 -1.51 6.50
N CYS A 9 7.32 -0.31 5.91
CA CYS A 9 6.17 0.57 5.71
C CYS A 9 5.06 -0.08 4.88
N TRP A 10 5.41 -0.90 3.88
CA TRP A 10 4.44 -1.59 3.03
C TRP A 10 3.64 -2.64 3.81
N GLN A 11 4.33 -3.42 4.64
CA GLN A 11 3.66 -4.38 5.51
C GLN A 11 2.79 -3.67 6.54
N ARG A 12 3.29 -2.59 7.15
CA ARG A 12 2.56 -1.80 8.14
C ARG A 12 1.27 -1.22 7.57
N VAL A 13 1.31 -0.62 6.38
CA VAL A 13 0.11 -0.04 5.77
C VAL A 13 -0.92 -1.12 5.41
N LEU A 14 -0.49 -2.33 5.04
CA LEU A 14 -1.38 -3.44 4.68
C LEU A 14 -1.91 -4.24 5.88
N MET A 15 -1.23 -4.19 7.03
CA MET A 15 -1.66 -4.87 8.27
C MET A 15 -2.41 -3.96 9.24
N THR A 16 -2.26 -2.64 9.13
CA THR A 16 -2.97 -1.70 9.99
C THR A 16 -4.33 -1.33 9.40
N GLU A 17 -5.28 -0.95 10.24
CA GLU A 17 -6.56 -0.37 9.82
C GLU A 17 -6.53 1.17 9.86
N LYS A 18 -5.33 1.77 9.97
CA LYS A 18 -5.15 3.23 9.99
C LYS A 18 -5.71 3.85 8.72
N GLU A 19 -6.56 4.85 8.88
CA GLU A 19 -7.10 5.60 7.76
C GLU A 19 -6.01 6.49 7.13
N LEU A 20 -5.92 6.45 5.79
CA LEU A 20 -5.02 7.29 5.03
C LEU A 20 -5.70 8.61 4.67
N ALA A 21 -6.17 9.37 5.66
CA ALA A 21 -7.05 10.54 5.47
C ALA A 21 -6.53 11.54 4.42
N GLY A 22 -5.20 11.77 4.36
CA GLY A 22 -4.54 12.65 3.40
C GLY A 22 -4.17 12.04 2.04
N ALA A 23 -4.41 10.73 1.83
CA ALA A 23 -4.08 10.06 0.57
C ALA A 23 -5.14 10.33 -0.50
N VAL A 24 -4.73 10.22 -1.77
CA VAL A 24 -5.64 10.30 -2.90
C VAL A 24 -6.62 9.14 -2.86
N LEU A 25 -7.86 9.36 -3.36
CA LEU A 25 -8.92 8.36 -3.35
C LEU A 25 -8.50 7.02 -3.98
N ALA A 26 -7.76 7.06 -5.09
CA ALA A 26 -7.23 5.86 -5.75
C ALA A 26 -6.33 5.04 -4.82
N THR A 27 -5.44 5.69 -4.06
CA THR A 27 -4.57 5.05 -3.07
C THR A 27 -5.39 4.46 -1.92
N LYS A 28 -6.39 5.18 -1.42
CA LYS A 28 -7.30 4.69 -0.36
C LYS A 28 -8.04 3.43 -0.80
N LEU A 29 -8.60 3.43 -2.02
CA LEU A 29 -9.31 2.28 -2.59
C LEU A 29 -8.39 1.08 -2.78
N LEU A 30 -7.19 1.30 -3.34
CA LEU A 30 -6.20 0.25 -3.54
C LEU A 30 -5.78 -0.37 -2.19
N VAL A 31 -5.36 0.44 -1.23
CA VAL A 31 -4.91 -0.05 0.08
C VAL A 31 -6.04 -0.80 0.81
N THR A 32 -7.27 -0.31 0.74
CA THR A 32 -8.43 -1.00 1.35
C THR A 32 -8.67 -2.37 0.72
N ARG A 33 -8.60 -2.46 -0.62
CA ARG A 33 -8.70 -3.73 -1.34
C ARG A 33 -7.57 -4.68 -0.93
N LEU A 34 -6.33 -4.21 -0.94
CA LEU A 34 -5.16 -5.03 -0.60
C LEU A 34 -5.20 -5.51 0.85
N ARG A 35 -5.59 -4.65 1.80
CA ARG A 35 -5.83 -5.03 3.21
C ARG A 35 -6.84 -6.17 3.32
N ARG A 36 -7.96 -6.09 2.58
CA ARG A 36 -8.98 -7.14 2.58
C ARG A 36 -8.44 -8.46 2.03
N GLU A 37 -7.70 -8.41 0.93
CA GLU A 37 -7.09 -9.61 0.32
C GLU A 37 -6.04 -10.24 1.23
N VAL A 38 -5.20 -9.44 1.89
CA VAL A 38 -4.23 -9.92 2.90
C VAL A 38 -4.93 -10.49 4.13
N LYS A 39 -6.02 -9.87 4.61
CA LYS A 39 -6.82 -10.38 5.74
C LYS A 39 -7.45 -11.74 5.42
N GLN A 40 -7.87 -11.95 4.17
CA GLN A 40 -8.41 -13.25 3.71
C GLN A 40 -7.31 -14.28 3.42
N ARG A 41 -6.16 -13.84 2.92
CA ARG A 41 -5.03 -14.70 2.54
C ARG A 41 -3.70 -14.06 2.98
N PRO A 42 -3.26 -14.29 4.24
CA PRO A 42 -2.05 -13.69 4.77
C PRO A 42 -0.78 -14.04 3.97
N ALA A 43 -0.75 -15.24 3.36
CA ALA A 43 0.35 -15.68 2.51
C ALA A 43 0.54 -14.83 1.24
N ALA A 44 -0.47 -14.05 0.83
CA ALA A 44 -0.40 -13.18 -0.35
C ALA A 44 0.29 -11.84 -0.07
N LEU A 45 0.68 -11.53 1.17
CA LEU A 45 1.24 -10.25 1.59
C LEU A 45 2.36 -9.74 0.67
N ASN A 46 3.39 -10.56 0.41
CA ASN A 46 4.54 -10.15 -0.41
C ASN A 46 4.13 -9.80 -1.84
N SER A 47 3.19 -10.55 -2.41
CA SER A 47 2.63 -10.26 -3.73
C SER A 47 1.85 -8.92 -3.72
N LYS A 48 1.15 -8.61 -2.63
CA LYS A 48 0.40 -7.36 -2.49
C LYS A 48 1.27 -6.14 -2.22
N ILE A 49 2.39 -6.32 -1.54
CA ILE A 49 3.45 -5.30 -1.42
C ILE A 49 4.00 -4.96 -2.81
N ALA A 50 4.30 -5.97 -3.63
CA ALA A 50 4.76 -5.74 -5.00
C ALA A 50 3.71 -4.99 -5.85
N GLU A 51 2.44 -5.40 -5.77
CA GLU A 51 1.32 -4.73 -6.46
C GLU A 51 1.18 -3.25 -6.04
N LEU A 52 1.22 -2.98 -4.74
CA LEU A 52 1.16 -1.62 -4.19
C LEU A 52 2.34 -0.77 -4.66
N ARG A 53 3.55 -1.33 -4.65
CA ARG A 53 4.75 -0.64 -5.12
C ARG A 53 4.65 -0.32 -6.62
N THR A 54 4.26 -1.29 -7.45
CA THR A 54 4.07 -1.07 -8.89
C THR A 54 3.02 0.00 -9.18
N TYR A 55 1.98 0.11 -8.35
CA TYR A 55 1.03 1.22 -8.45
C TYR A 55 1.72 2.58 -8.27
N PHE A 56 2.57 2.75 -7.26
CA PHE A 56 3.29 4.01 -7.06
C PHE A 56 4.34 4.29 -8.13
N GLU A 57 4.96 3.24 -8.69
CA GLU A 57 5.90 3.38 -9.83
C GLU A 57 5.19 3.89 -11.09
N LYS A 58 3.96 3.42 -11.33
CA LYS A 58 3.14 3.86 -12.47
C LYS A 58 2.43 5.19 -12.25
N ASN A 59 2.20 5.57 -10.99
CA ASN A 59 1.39 6.72 -10.62
C ASN A 59 2.21 7.71 -9.79
N SER A 60 3.03 8.52 -10.44
CA SER A 60 3.90 9.53 -9.80
C SER A 60 3.13 10.50 -8.89
N PHE A 61 1.86 10.80 -9.20
CA PHE A 61 1.01 11.69 -8.39
C PHE A 61 0.69 11.11 -7.01
N ALA A 62 0.69 9.78 -6.87
CA ALA A 62 0.36 9.08 -5.63
C ALA A 62 1.60 8.92 -4.73
N VAL A 63 2.82 9.08 -5.26
CA VAL A 63 4.08 8.86 -4.50
C VAL A 63 4.15 9.69 -3.20
N LYS A 64 3.50 10.85 -3.16
CA LYS A 64 3.37 11.67 -1.94
C LYS A 64 2.61 10.97 -0.80
N ASP A 65 1.69 10.06 -1.13
CA ASP A 65 0.87 9.33 -0.16
C ASP A 65 1.70 8.30 0.63
N ILE A 66 2.87 7.89 0.11
CA ILE A 66 3.80 6.98 0.81
C ILE A 66 4.25 7.57 2.15
N ALA A 67 4.27 8.90 2.29
CA ALA A 67 4.59 9.56 3.56
C ALA A 67 3.56 9.27 4.68
N LEU A 68 2.41 8.68 4.36
CA LEU A 68 1.33 8.37 5.30
C LEU A 68 1.38 6.91 5.81
N PHE A 69 2.28 6.09 5.25
CA PHE A 69 2.34 4.63 5.43
C PHE A 69 3.00 4.23 6.76
#